data_AF-A0A7Y3NII1-F1
#
_entry.id   AF-A0A7Y3NII1-F1
#
_cell.length_a   1.000
_cell.length_b   1.000
_cell.length_c   1.000
_cell.angle_alpha   90.00
_cell.angle_beta   90.00
_cell.angle_gamma   90.00
#
_symmetry.space_group_name_H-M   'P 1'
#
loop_
_entity.id
_entity.type
_entity.pdbx_description
1 polymer ?
#
loop_
_entity_poly.entity_id
_entity_poly.type
_entity_poly.pdbx_seq_one_letter_code
_entity_poly.pdbx_strand_id
1 'polypeptide(L)'
;MANALYYFLGMFGFDHPLHEIIVPMVIGPVIAAPIFALIALWFKKPTFYKTARQLNVFGFVMWFPAVLVGILDWIHFYGASSNLPHDAIVVKLIGAGILFLILLGNILLYKKIQPESKFHLTLYLAGAIVVSVIGYFGGDIALMGKSGSSAPAVATVAPPANDGFKTITTDKFTFAWKVNGPLVDMRLSYPTTGWVAVGFNKQPVMDGADIVIGYVDKGKAMVEEDHAVGHSHSPEQQNGGKQTLTNVTGKVENGTTTLTWTMPLNTGNPHDIVLTPGDKIGLILAHGDPDAQDFTSYHGPDGRTGLMITF
;
A
#
# COMPACT_ATOMS: atom_id res chain seq x y z
N MET A 1 7.23 19.15 7.02
CA MET A 1 7.79 19.53 5.69
C MET A 1 7.20 18.66 4.58
N ALA A 2 7.24 17.32 4.69
CA ALA A 2 6.61 16.41 3.70
C ALA A 2 5.13 16.76 3.43
N ASN A 3 4.30 16.81 4.47
CA ASN A 3 2.87 17.10 4.30
C ASN A 3 2.60 18.46 3.62
N ALA A 4 3.37 19.51 3.92
CA ALA A 4 3.20 20.82 3.28
C ALA A 4 3.50 20.78 1.76
N LEU A 5 4.48 19.97 1.34
CA LEU A 5 4.78 19.75 -0.07
C LEU A 5 3.64 19.02 -0.78
N TYR A 6 3.14 17.91 -0.20
CA TYR A 6 2.04 17.15 -0.82
C TYR A 6 0.72 17.92 -0.80
N TYR A 7 0.41 18.70 0.24
CA TYR A 7 -0.75 19.58 0.24
C TYR A 7 -0.67 20.64 -0.87
N PHE A 8 0.50 21.23 -1.10
CA PHE A 8 0.70 22.17 -2.20
C PHE A 8 0.52 21.49 -3.57
N LEU A 9 1.05 20.27 -3.75
CA LEU A 9 0.89 19.50 -4.99
C LEU A 9 -0.57 19.06 -5.21
N GLY A 10 -1.28 18.67 -4.16
CA GLY A 10 -2.70 18.32 -4.20
C GLY A 10 -3.60 19.48 -4.62
N MET A 11 -3.21 20.75 -4.36
CA MET A 11 -3.94 21.92 -4.90
C MET A 11 -3.97 21.97 -6.44
N PHE A 12 -3.03 21.29 -7.10
CA PHE A 12 -2.97 21.15 -8.56
C PHE A 12 -3.46 19.78 -9.04
N GLY A 13 -4.08 18.99 -8.17
CA GLY A 13 -4.59 17.65 -8.46
C GLY A 13 -3.50 16.58 -8.58
N PHE A 14 -2.36 16.78 -7.91
CA PHE A 14 -1.27 15.81 -7.89
C PHE A 14 -1.21 15.07 -6.54
N ASP A 15 -1.80 13.89 -6.51
CA ASP A 15 -1.96 13.06 -5.29
C ASP A 15 -1.16 11.74 -5.35
N HIS A 16 -0.13 11.68 -6.21
CA HIS A 16 0.68 10.48 -6.43
C HIS A 16 2.08 10.55 -5.78
N PRO A 17 2.70 9.40 -5.47
CA PRO A 17 4.07 9.34 -4.96
C PRO A 17 5.09 9.96 -5.94
N LEU A 18 5.96 10.84 -5.44
CA LEU A 18 6.97 11.53 -6.26
C LEU A 18 8.13 10.61 -6.65
N HIS A 19 8.42 9.60 -5.84
CA HIS A 19 9.48 8.63 -6.07
C HIS A 19 9.27 7.84 -7.36
N GLU A 20 8.04 7.47 -7.69
CA GLU A 20 7.72 6.75 -8.94
C GLU A 20 8.09 7.54 -10.20
N ILE A 21 8.05 8.88 -10.12
CA ILE A 21 8.41 9.77 -11.23
C ILE A 21 9.93 9.94 -11.37
N ILE A 22 10.64 9.99 -10.24
CA ILE A 22 12.08 10.29 -10.22
C ILE A 22 12.93 9.02 -10.34
N VAL A 23 12.49 7.88 -9.81
CA VAL A 23 13.28 6.65 -9.80
C VAL A 23 13.71 6.13 -11.18
N PRO A 24 12.96 6.32 -12.30
CA PRO A 24 13.44 5.97 -13.64
C PRO A 24 14.72 6.71 -14.05
N MET A 25 14.95 7.92 -13.50
CA MET A 25 16.17 8.69 -13.73
C MET A 25 17.41 8.09 -13.05
N VAL A 26 17.23 7.11 -12.17
CA VAL A 26 18.31 6.27 -11.59
C VAL A 26 18.35 4.91 -12.28
N ILE A 27 17.22 4.23 -12.40
CA ILE A 27 17.14 2.87 -12.94
C ILE A 27 17.66 2.81 -14.38
N GLY A 28 17.16 3.68 -15.26
CA GLY A 28 17.50 3.67 -16.68
C GLY A 28 19.02 3.76 -16.93
N PRO A 29 19.71 4.77 -16.38
CA PRO A 29 21.16 4.90 -16.51
C PRO A 29 21.96 3.74 -15.92
N VAL A 30 21.54 3.21 -14.75
CA VAL A 30 22.23 2.09 -14.08
C VAL A 30 22.11 0.80 -14.89
N ILE A 31 20.94 0.53 -15.50
CA ILE A 31 20.74 -0.60 -16.40
C ILE A 31 21.44 -0.41 -17.75
N ALA A 32 21.45 0.82 -18.29
CA ALA A 32 22.08 1.11 -19.58
C ALA A 32 23.62 1.08 -19.52
N ALA A 33 24.24 1.45 -18.40
CA ALA A 33 25.69 1.48 -18.26
C ALA A 33 26.39 0.14 -18.62
N PRO A 34 26.01 -1.03 -18.07
CA PRO A 34 26.63 -2.30 -18.46
C PRO A 34 26.34 -2.66 -19.92
N ILE A 35 25.17 -2.31 -20.48
CA ILE A 35 24.84 -2.55 -21.88
C ILE A 35 25.84 -1.82 -22.79
N PHE A 36 26.07 -0.53 -22.55
CA PHE A 36 27.05 0.23 -23.33
C PHE A 36 28.49 -0.27 -23.14
N ALA A 37 28.86 -0.71 -21.93
CA ALA A 37 30.17 -1.32 -21.69
C ALA A 37 30.34 -2.66 -22.44
N LEU A 38 29.29 -3.48 -22.52
CA LEU A 38 29.28 -4.72 -23.30
C LEU A 38 29.30 -4.47 -24.80
N ILE A 39 28.56 -3.46 -25.30
CA ILE A 39 28.63 -3.03 -26.71
C ILE A 39 30.05 -2.57 -27.05
N ALA A 40 30.69 -1.78 -26.17
CA ALA A 40 32.07 -1.34 -26.34
C ALA A 40 33.02 -2.53 -26.51
N LEU A 41 32.84 -3.57 -25.67
CA LEU A 41 33.64 -4.78 -25.66
C LEU A 41 33.38 -5.64 -26.92
N TRP A 42 32.13 -5.93 -27.24
CA TRP A 42 31.72 -6.84 -28.31
C TRP A 42 32.06 -6.28 -29.70
N PHE A 43 31.75 -5.00 -29.92
CA PHE A 43 31.96 -4.34 -31.21
C PHE A 43 33.32 -3.65 -31.30
N LYS A 44 34.16 -3.72 -30.26
CA LYS A 44 35.48 -3.07 -30.19
C LYS A 44 35.38 -1.56 -30.46
N LYS A 45 34.38 -0.90 -29.88
CA LYS A 45 34.09 0.54 -30.04
C LYS A 45 34.31 1.28 -28.71
N PRO A 46 35.53 1.79 -28.43
CA PRO A 46 35.89 2.31 -27.11
C PRO A 46 35.10 3.56 -26.69
N THR A 47 34.49 4.27 -27.65
CA THR A 47 33.62 5.43 -27.37
C THR A 47 32.47 5.08 -26.42
N PHE A 48 31.94 3.85 -26.48
CA PHE A 48 30.82 3.45 -25.63
C PHE A 48 31.21 3.25 -24.15
N TYR A 49 32.49 3.06 -23.81
CA TYR A 49 32.93 3.09 -22.41
C TYR A 49 32.75 4.48 -21.79
N LYS A 50 32.89 5.55 -22.58
CA LYS A 50 32.63 6.92 -22.12
C LYS A 50 31.14 7.10 -21.83
N THR A 51 30.26 6.55 -22.67
CA THR A 51 28.81 6.56 -22.46
C THR A 51 28.43 5.82 -21.18
N ALA A 52 28.93 4.59 -20.98
CA ALA A 52 28.68 3.82 -19.75
C ALA A 52 29.08 4.60 -18.48
N ARG A 53 30.24 5.27 -18.53
CA ARG A 53 30.71 6.16 -17.46
C ARG A 53 29.78 7.34 -17.21
N GLN A 54 29.34 8.03 -18.26
CA GLN A 54 28.44 9.18 -18.13
C GLN A 54 27.09 8.76 -17.53
N LEU A 55 26.57 7.59 -17.91
CA LEU A 55 25.34 7.03 -17.36
C LEU A 55 25.49 6.70 -15.86
N ASN A 56 26.62 6.12 -15.44
CA ASN A 56 26.88 5.88 -14.02
C ASN A 56 26.96 7.19 -13.22
N VAL A 57 27.62 8.23 -13.75
CA VAL A 57 27.67 9.55 -13.09
C VAL A 57 26.28 10.16 -12.99
N PHE A 58 25.49 10.13 -14.06
CA PHE A 58 24.13 10.66 -14.06
C PHE A 58 23.23 9.90 -13.08
N GLY A 59 23.30 8.57 -13.07
CA GLY A 59 22.59 7.73 -12.09
C GLY A 59 22.99 8.05 -10.64
N PHE A 60 24.27 8.32 -10.37
CA PHE A 60 24.74 8.74 -9.05
C PHE A 60 24.19 10.11 -8.63
N VAL A 61 24.14 11.08 -9.55
CA VAL A 61 23.56 12.39 -9.27
C VAL A 61 22.07 12.27 -8.97
N MET A 62 21.34 11.47 -9.75
CA MET A 62 19.90 11.27 -9.58
C MET A 62 19.53 10.39 -8.38
N TRP A 63 20.49 9.67 -7.80
CA TRP A 63 20.29 8.88 -6.59
C TRP A 63 19.82 9.76 -5.41
N PHE A 64 20.42 10.94 -5.23
CA PHE A 64 20.09 11.85 -4.13
C PHE A 64 18.63 12.33 -4.16
N PRO A 65 18.11 12.93 -5.24
CA PRO A 65 16.71 13.32 -5.31
C PRO A 65 15.79 12.11 -5.22
N ALA A 66 16.13 10.97 -5.84
CA ALA A 66 15.29 9.77 -5.77
C ALA A 66 15.12 9.23 -4.34
N VAL A 67 16.20 9.15 -3.56
CA VAL A 67 16.14 8.71 -2.16
C VAL A 67 15.40 9.73 -1.30
N LEU A 68 15.66 11.02 -1.51
CA LEU A 68 14.96 12.08 -0.78
C LEU A 68 13.45 11.98 -0.96
N VAL A 69 12.95 11.92 -2.20
CA VAL A 69 11.51 11.79 -2.44
C VAL A 69 10.96 10.44 -1.99
N GLY A 70 11.76 9.37 -2.02
CA GLY A 70 11.37 8.07 -1.48
C GLY A 70 11.13 8.09 0.03
N ILE A 71 11.95 8.83 0.78
CA ILE A 71 11.74 9.05 2.22
C ILE A 71 10.49 9.91 2.45
N LEU A 72 10.28 10.96 1.65
CA LEU A 72 9.09 11.81 1.75
C LEU A 72 7.80 11.02 1.47
N ASP A 73 7.80 10.19 0.43
CA ASP A 73 6.68 9.32 0.10
C ASP A 73 6.42 8.30 1.23
N TRP A 74 7.47 7.69 1.80
CA TRP A 74 7.34 6.75 2.92
C TRP A 74 6.70 7.40 4.15
N ILE A 75 7.10 8.63 4.49
CA ILE A 75 6.51 9.37 5.60
C ILE A 75 5.05 9.73 5.31
N HIS A 76 4.75 10.21 4.10
CA HIS A 76 3.45 10.77 3.78
C HIS A 76 2.38 9.70 3.50
N PHE A 77 2.69 8.72 2.65
CA PHE A 77 1.70 7.72 2.21
C PHE A 77 1.67 6.45 3.07
N TYR A 78 2.72 6.19 3.84
CA TYR A 78 2.89 4.93 4.60
C TYR A 78 3.14 5.17 6.10
N GLY A 79 2.99 6.41 6.58
CA GLY A 79 3.04 6.77 8.00
C GLY A 79 4.38 6.50 8.69
N ALA A 80 5.47 6.37 7.92
CA ALA A 80 6.76 5.90 8.44
C ALA A 80 6.69 4.57 9.21
N SER A 81 5.70 3.73 8.92
CA SER A 81 5.53 2.44 9.58
C SER A 81 6.69 1.48 9.26
N SER A 82 7.15 0.73 10.27
CA SER A 82 8.13 -0.35 10.14
C SER A 82 7.69 -1.55 10.98
N ASN A 83 7.11 -2.56 10.34
CA ASN A 83 6.71 -3.81 10.98
C ASN A 83 7.69 -4.94 10.59
N LEU A 84 8.83 -5.01 11.29
CA LEU A 84 9.86 -6.04 11.13
C LEU A 84 9.28 -7.46 11.30
N PRO A 85 9.69 -8.48 10.51
CA PRO A 85 10.98 -8.60 9.83
C PRO A 85 10.95 -8.75 8.28
N HIS A 86 9.79 -8.58 7.62
CA HIS A 86 9.66 -8.75 6.15
C HIS A 86 9.42 -7.43 5.37
N ASP A 87 9.70 -6.29 6.01
CA ASP A 87 9.49 -4.96 5.47
C ASP A 87 10.26 -4.69 4.16
N ALA A 88 9.54 -4.63 3.04
CA ALA A 88 10.06 -4.24 1.74
C ALA A 88 10.81 -2.88 1.77
N ILE A 89 10.50 -2.00 2.74
CA ILE A 89 11.22 -0.73 2.95
C ILE A 89 12.66 -0.93 3.45
N VAL A 90 12.91 -1.90 4.33
CA VAL A 90 14.27 -2.19 4.84
C VAL A 90 15.16 -2.70 3.71
N VAL A 91 14.63 -3.60 2.87
CA VAL A 91 15.33 -4.10 1.68
C VAL A 91 15.67 -2.97 0.72
N LYS A 92 14.74 -2.03 0.50
CA LYS A 92 14.99 -0.84 -0.34
C LYS A 92 16.07 0.07 0.24
N LEU A 93 16.07 0.34 1.54
CA LEU A 93 17.09 1.20 2.18
C LEU A 93 18.48 0.58 2.14
N ILE A 94 18.60 -0.72 2.47
CA ILE A 94 19.87 -1.46 2.37
C ILE A 94 20.34 -1.48 0.92
N GLY A 95 19.44 -1.82 -0.02
CA GLY A 95 19.75 -1.83 -1.44
C GLY A 95 20.21 -0.46 -1.95
N ALA A 96 19.54 0.63 -1.56
CA ALA A 96 19.92 1.99 -1.94
C ALA A 96 21.31 2.35 -1.43
N GLY A 97 21.67 1.95 -0.20
CA GLY A 97 23.01 2.12 0.36
C GLY A 97 24.09 1.32 -0.40
N ILE A 98 23.79 0.07 -0.75
CA ILE A 98 24.70 -0.76 -1.58
C ILE A 98 24.88 -0.11 -2.96
N LEU A 99 23.80 0.32 -3.60
CA LEU A 99 23.84 0.98 -4.91
C LEU A 99 24.69 2.26 -4.85
N PHE A 100 24.55 3.07 -3.80
CA PHE A 100 25.37 4.26 -3.58
C PHE A 100 26.86 3.92 -3.58
N LEU A 101 27.27 2.90 -2.82
CA LEU A 101 28.67 2.49 -2.72
C LEU A 101 29.21 1.98 -4.06
N ILE A 102 28.42 1.24 -4.83
CA ILE A 102 28.80 0.76 -6.17
C ILE A 102 29.01 1.93 -7.13
N LEU A 103 28.06 2.85 -7.20
CA LEU A 103 28.11 4.01 -8.10
C LEU A 103 29.28 4.94 -7.75
N LEU A 104 29.46 5.22 -6.46
CA LEU A 104 30.58 6.01 -5.95
C LEU A 104 31.91 5.32 -6.21
N GLY A 105 32.00 4.01 -5.95
CA GLY A 105 33.19 3.21 -6.21
C GLY A 105 33.63 3.29 -7.66
N ASN A 106 32.69 3.16 -8.60
CA ASN A 106 32.95 3.37 -10.02
C ASN A 106 33.53 4.76 -10.30
N ILE A 107 32.94 5.82 -9.72
CA ILE A 107 33.39 7.20 -9.91
C ILE A 107 34.81 7.43 -9.40
N LEU A 108 35.12 6.94 -8.20
CA LEU A 108 36.43 7.11 -7.57
C LEU A 108 37.54 6.37 -8.32
N LEU A 109 37.20 5.30 -9.05
CA LEU A 109 38.14 4.49 -9.80
C LEU A 109 38.44 5.04 -11.21
N TYR A 110 37.66 6.00 -11.73
CA TYR A 110 37.83 6.51 -13.09
C TYR A 110 39.20 7.12 -13.41
N LYS A 111 39.91 7.66 -12.40
CA LYS A 111 41.28 8.17 -12.59
C LYS A 111 42.35 7.11 -12.35
N LYS A 112 41.99 5.98 -11.74
CA LYS A 112 42.92 4.94 -11.27
C LYS A 112 42.95 3.72 -12.18
N ILE A 113 41.87 3.44 -12.89
CA ILE A 113 41.69 2.24 -13.70
C ILE A 113 41.30 2.63 -15.12
N GLN A 114 41.82 1.90 -16.11
CA GLN A 114 41.48 2.11 -17.52
C GLN A 114 39.98 1.89 -17.76
N PRO A 115 39.33 2.68 -18.64
CA PRO A 115 37.88 2.55 -18.91
C PRO A 115 37.46 1.16 -19.39
N GLU A 116 38.35 0.46 -20.09
CA GLU A 116 38.16 -0.89 -20.64
C GLU A 116 38.28 -2.00 -19.60
N SER A 117 38.64 -1.66 -18.36
CA SER A 117 38.84 -2.64 -17.30
C SER A 117 37.57 -3.43 -17.02
N LYS A 118 37.73 -4.76 -16.96
CA LYS A 118 36.68 -5.69 -16.53
C LYS A 118 36.12 -5.33 -15.15
N PHE A 119 36.92 -4.66 -14.31
CA PHE A 119 36.47 -4.23 -12.98
C PHE A 119 35.32 -3.21 -13.05
N HIS A 120 35.38 -2.25 -13.98
CA HIS A 120 34.28 -1.31 -14.20
C HIS A 120 33.03 -2.03 -14.69
N LEU A 121 33.18 -2.96 -15.63
CA LEU A 121 32.07 -3.79 -16.11
C LEU A 121 31.42 -4.59 -14.98
N THR A 122 32.21 -5.20 -14.10
CA THR A 122 31.70 -5.93 -12.92
C THR A 122 30.88 -5.01 -12.02
N LEU A 123 31.37 -3.80 -11.72
CA LEU A 123 30.63 -2.84 -10.91
C LEU A 123 29.33 -2.37 -11.59
N TYR A 124 29.34 -2.15 -12.91
CA TYR A 124 28.12 -1.82 -13.66
C TYR A 124 27.10 -2.95 -13.61
N LEU A 125 27.53 -4.20 -13.78
CA LEU A 125 26.66 -5.37 -13.69
C LEU A 125 26.10 -5.55 -12.27
N ALA A 126 26.94 -5.38 -11.24
CA ALA A 126 26.50 -5.41 -9.85
C ALA A 126 25.46 -4.32 -9.56
N GLY A 127 25.67 -3.10 -10.06
CA GLY A 127 24.70 -2.02 -9.95
C GLY A 127 23.36 -2.36 -10.62
N ALA A 128 23.40 -2.94 -11.82
CA ALA A 128 22.20 -3.39 -12.53
C ALA A 128 21.43 -4.50 -11.79
N ILE A 129 22.14 -5.45 -11.17
CA ILE A 129 21.50 -6.48 -10.33
C ILE A 129 20.84 -5.83 -9.11
N VAL A 130 21.58 -4.99 -8.38
CA VAL A 130 21.08 -4.33 -7.17
C VAL A 130 19.86 -3.47 -7.49
N VAL A 131 19.90 -2.68 -8.55
CA VAL A 131 18.75 -1.84 -8.92
C VAL A 131 17.54 -2.65 -9.37
N SER A 132 17.75 -3.82 -9.99
CA SER A 132 16.66 -4.74 -10.36
C SER A 132 16.02 -5.36 -9.12
N VAL A 133 16.81 -5.76 -8.12
CA VAL A 133 16.31 -6.26 -6.82
C VAL A 133 15.53 -5.18 -6.10
N ILE A 134 16.07 -3.96 -5.98
CA ILE A 134 15.37 -2.81 -5.39
C ILE A 134 14.07 -2.54 -6.15
N GLY A 135 14.10 -2.58 -7.48
CA GLY A 135 12.95 -2.34 -8.35
C GLY A 135 11.86 -3.41 -8.23
N TYR A 136 12.23 -4.67 -7.99
CA TYR A 136 11.28 -5.76 -7.72
C TYR A 136 10.48 -5.50 -6.44
N PHE A 137 11.16 -5.29 -5.31
CA PHE A 137 10.51 -4.88 -4.06
C PHE A 137 9.87 -3.48 -4.17
N GLY A 138 10.39 -2.67 -5.11
CA GLY A 138 9.82 -1.45 -5.68
C GLY A 138 8.37 -1.64 -6.10
N GLY A 139 8.22 -2.47 -7.12
CA GLY A 139 6.98 -2.86 -7.76
C GLY A 139 6.03 -3.54 -6.79
N ASP A 140 6.50 -4.38 -5.87
CA ASP A 140 5.61 -5.00 -4.88
C ASP A 140 4.88 -3.93 -4.04
N ILE A 141 5.57 -2.87 -3.59
CA ILE A 141 4.94 -1.76 -2.86
C ILE A 141 4.01 -0.94 -3.78
N ALA A 142 4.42 -0.64 -5.01
CA ALA A 142 3.61 0.16 -5.94
C ALA A 142 2.38 -0.59 -6.49
N LEU A 143 2.50 -1.91 -6.67
CA LEU A 143 1.46 -2.81 -7.15
C LEU A 143 0.55 -3.29 -6.02
N MET A 144 0.98 -3.25 -4.76
CA MET A 144 0.08 -3.35 -3.60
C MET A 144 -1.00 -2.25 -3.62
N GLY A 145 -0.80 -1.11 -4.30
CA GLY A 145 -1.83 -0.10 -4.55
C GLY A 145 -2.68 -0.32 -5.81
N LYS A 146 -2.26 -1.22 -6.73
CA LYS A 146 -2.93 -1.48 -8.01
C LYS A 146 -3.53 -2.88 -8.15
N SER A 147 -3.21 -3.80 -7.26
CA SER A 147 -3.81 -5.15 -7.19
C SER A 147 -5.21 -5.15 -6.56
N GLY A 148 -5.92 -4.01 -6.56
CA GLY A 148 -7.35 -3.93 -6.25
C GLY A 148 -8.27 -4.34 -7.41
N SER A 149 -7.73 -4.97 -8.46
CA SER A 149 -8.53 -5.53 -9.57
C SER A 149 -8.11 -6.96 -9.86
N SER A 150 -8.22 -7.85 -8.87
CA SER A 150 -8.62 -9.21 -9.21
C SER A 150 -10.01 -9.13 -9.83
N ALA A 151 -10.23 -9.87 -10.92
CA ALA A 151 -11.54 -9.96 -11.58
C ALA A 151 -12.65 -10.16 -10.54
N PRO A 152 -13.84 -9.56 -10.72
CA PRO A 152 -14.88 -9.56 -9.69
C PRO A 152 -15.13 -10.99 -9.23
N ALA A 153 -14.80 -11.28 -7.97
CA ALA A 153 -15.20 -12.50 -7.32
C ALA A 153 -16.73 -12.54 -7.41
N VAL A 154 -17.27 -13.55 -8.07
CA VAL A 154 -18.70 -13.75 -8.18
C VAL A 154 -19.18 -14.06 -6.76
N ALA A 155 -19.81 -13.07 -6.12
CA ALA A 155 -20.42 -13.21 -4.81
C ALA A 155 -21.40 -14.40 -4.85
N THR A 156 -21.10 -15.44 -4.08
CA THR A 156 -22.07 -16.51 -3.83
C THR A 156 -22.87 -16.10 -2.61
N VAL A 157 -24.15 -15.79 -2.83
CA VAL A 157 -25.08 -15.51 -1.75
C VAL A 157 -25.27 -16.80 -0.95
N ALA A 158 -24.71 -16.86 0.26
CA ALA A 158 -25.08 -17.90 1.22
C ALA A 158 -26.60 -17.79 1.49
N PRO A 159 -27.33 -18.91 1.68
CA PRO A 159 -28.77 -18.86 1.95
C PRO A 159 -29.03 -17.94 3.16
N PRO A 160 -30.00 -17.01 3.08
CA PRO A 160 -30.26 -16.10 4.17
C PRO A 160 -30.66 -16.89 5.42
N ALA A 161 -30.01 -16.59 6.55
CA ALA A 161 -30.66 -16.82 7.83
C ALA A 161 -31.97 -16.00 7.82
N ASN A 162 -33.05 -16.54 8.37
CA ASN A 162 -34.37 -15.88 8.42
C ASN A 162 -34.40 -14.65 9.38
N ASP A 163 -33.31 -13.89 9.51
CA ASP A 163 -33.15 -12.74 10.42
C ASP A 163 -33.35 -11.38 9.74
N GLY A 164 -33.56 -11.37 8.41
CA GLY A 164 -33.84 -10.18 7.61
C GLY A 164 -32.60 -9.41 7.18
N PHE A 165 -31.40 -9.97 7.36
CA PHE A 165 -30.17 -9.38 6.84
C PHE A 165 -30.00 -9.67 5.35
N LYS A 166 -29.54 -8.68 4.60
CA LYS A 166 -28.87 -8.91 3.32
C LYS A 166 -27.45 -9.37 3.62
N THR A 167 -27.01 -10.44 2.97
CA THR A 167 -25.71 -11.06 3.24
C THR A 167 -24.94 -11.28 1.94
N ILE A 168 -23.65 -10.98 1.98
CA ILE A 168 -22.70 -11.33 0.93
C ILE A 168 -21.60 -12.19 1.52
N THR A 169 -21.11 -13.13 0.72
CA THR A 169 -19.94 -13.94 1.04
C THR A 169 -18.95 -13.84 -0.12
N THR A 170 -17.72 -13.46 0.19
CA THR A 170 -16.62 -13.35 -0.77
C THR A 170 -15.31 -13.65 -0.06
N ASP A 171 -14.45 -14.49 -0.65
CA ASP A 171 -13.12 -14.81 -0.10
C ASP A 171 -13.14 -15.15 1.41
N LYS A 172 -14.14 -15.92 1.85
CA LYS A 172 -14.41 -16.31 3.26
C LYS A 172 -14.90 -15.18 4.19
N PHE A 173 -14.90 -13.93 3.75
CA PHE A 173 -15.63 -12.88 4.45
C PHE A 173 -17.12 -13.14 4.35
N THR A 174 -17.83 -12.91 5.46
CA THR A 174 -19.28 -12.77 5.46
C THR A 174 -19.62 -11.40 6.00
N PHE A 175 -20.15 -10.54 5.13
CA PHE A 175 -20.67 -9.24 5.51
C PHE A 175 -22.19 -9.25 5.37
N ALA A 176 -22.88 -8.79 6.40
CA ALA A 176 -24.33 -8.74 6.41
C ALA A 176 -24.81 -7.41 6.98
N TRP A 177 -25.87 -6.86 6.41
CA TRP A 177 -26.47 -5.62 6.88
C TRP A 177 -28.00 -5.65 6.84
N LYS A 178 -28.61 -4.86 7.72
CA LYS A 178 -30.06 -4.70 7.82
C LYS A 178 -30.41 -3.27 8.16
N VAL A 179 -31.16 -2.62 7.28
CA VAL A 179 -31.60 -1.23 7.47
C VAL A 179 -32.83 -1.20 8.38
N ASN A 180 -32.77 -0.37 9.41
CA ASN A 180 -33.84 -0.14 10.38
C ASN A 180 -34.07 1.38 10.51
N GLY A 181 -34.89 1.94 9.61
CA GLY A 181 -35.16 3.38 9.57
C GLY A 181 -33.88 4.17 9.28
N PRO A 182 -33.44 5.10 10.14
CA PRO A 182 -32.22 5.88 9.93
C PRO A 182 -30.93 5.14 10.31
N LEU A 183 -31.02 3.92 10.84
CA LEU A 183 -29.89 3.12 11.29
C LEU A 183 -29.71 1.88 10.42
N VAL A 184 -28.52 1.31 10.48
CA VAL A 184 -28.19 0.01 9.88
C VAL A 184 -27.46 -0.86 10.92
N ASP A 185 -27.96 -2.08 11.09
CA ASP A 185 -27.26 -3.13 11.83
C ASP A 185 -26.33 -3.87 10.88
N MET A 186 -25.10 -4.11 11.31
CA MET A 186 -24.07 -4.77 10.51
C MET A 186 -23.44 -5.94 11.26
N ARG A 187 -23.00 -6.94 10.49
CA ARG A 187 -22.22 -8.08 10.96
C ARG A 187 -21.10 -8.35 9.96
N LEU A 188 -19.90 -8.51 10.47
CA LEU A 188 -18.74 -8.92 9.69
C LEU A 188 -18.08 -10.13 10.36
N SER A 189 -17.74 -11.14 9.58
CA SER A 189 -16.94 -12.25 10.06
C SER A 189 -15.90 -12.73 9.05
N TYR A 190 -14.79 -13.25 9.58
CA TYR A 190 -13.73 -13.87 8.82
C TYR A 190 -12.99 -14.93 9.67
N PRO A 191 -12.49 -16.04 9.08
CA PRO A 191 -11.65 -17.05 9.75
C PRO A 191 -10.26 -16.52 10.20
N THR A 192 -10.24 -15.65 11.21
CA THR A 192 -9.04 -15.15 11.91
C THR A 192 -9.33 -14.99 13.41
N THR A 193 -8.29 -14.97 14.24
CA THR A 193 -8.34 -14.51 15.66
C THR A 193 -7.94 -13.04 15.82
N GLY A 194 -7.45 -12.41 14.75
CA GLY A 194 -7.10 -10.99 14.72
C GLY A 194 -8.27 -10.08 14.36
N TRP A 195 -7.96 -8.87 13.92
CA TRP A 195 -8.95 -7.86 13.55
C TRP A 195 -9.67 -8.18 12.22
N VAL A 196 -10.87 -7.62 12.04
CA VAL A 196 -11.62 -7.58 10.78
C VAL A 196 -12.13 -6.16 10.53
N ALA A 197 -12.21 -5.75 9.26
CA ALA A 197 -12.64 -4.42 8.87
C ALA A 197 -13.54 -4.44 7.62
N VAL A 198 -14.42 -3.45 7.55
CA VAL A 198 -15.21 -3.11 6.37
C VAL A 198 -15.04 -1.62 6.07
N GLY A 199 -14.94 -1.27 4.80
CA GLY A 199 -14.93 0.12 4.35
C GLY A 199 -15.97 0.38 3.27
N PHE A 200 -16.56 1.56 3.30
CA PHE A 200 -17.58 2.03 2.38
C PHE A 200 -17.07 3.22 1.57
N ASN A 201 -17.27 3.17 0.25
CA ASN A 201 -16.84 4.23 -0.66
C ASN A 201 -17.69 4.19 -1.95
N LYS A 202 -17.50 5.14 -2.87
CA LYS A 202 -18.16 5.15 -4.20
C LYS A 202 -17.60 4.08 -5.14
N GLN A 203 -16.34 3.71 -4.96
CA GLN A 203 -15.63 2.65 -5.68
C GLN A 203 -14.97 1.71 -4.66
N PRO A 204 -14.69 0.44 -4.96
CA PRO A 204 -14.17 -0.52 -3.98
C PRO A 204 -12.67 -0.33 -3.77
N VAL A 205 -12.28 0.87 -3.33
CA VAL A 205 -10.91 1.30 -3.08
C VAL A 205 -10.79 1.92 -1.69
N MET A 206 -9.61 1.81 -1.09
CA MET A 206 -9.34 2.29 0.26
C MET A 206 -9.32 3.82 0.36
N ASP A 207 -8.79 4.51 -0.64
CA ASP A 207 -8.66 5.97 -0.61
C ASP A 207 -10.04 6.65 -0.51
N GLY A 208 -10.25 7.42 0.56
CA GLY A 208 -11.51 8.08 0.88
C GLY A 208 -12.59 7.15 1.45
N ALA A 209 -12.25 5.92 1.85
CA ALA A 209 -13.21 5.02 2.47
C ALA A 209 -13.53 5.42 3.92
N ASP A 210 -14.80 5.27 4.28
CA ASP A 210 -15.33 5.26 5.64
C ASP A 210 -15.20 3.83 6.19
N ILE A 211 -14.35 3.62 7.19
CA ILE A 211 -13.91 2.31 7.67
C ILE A 211 -14.43 2.05 9.08
N VAL A 212 -14.96 0.84 9.28
CA VAL A 212 -15.15 0.25 10.59
C VAL A 212 -14.18 -0.91 10.75
N ILE A 213 -13.28 -0.80 11.73
CA ILE A 213 -12.27 -1.83 12.05
C ILE A 213 -12.43 -2.28 13.50
N GLY A 214 -12.23 -3.57 13.76
CA GLY A 214 -12.19 -4.03 15.13
C GLY A 214 -11.64 -5.43 15.35
N TYR A 215 -11.44 -5.76 16.61
CA TYR A 215 -10.97 -7.05 17.10
C TYR A 215 -11.63 -7.38 18.44
N VAL A 216 -11.32 -8.56 18.97
CA VAL A 216 -11.81 -8.99 20.28
C VAL A 216 -10.64 -9.20 21.22
N ASP A 217 -10.54 -8.39 22.27
CA ASP A 217 -9.56 -8.56 23.35
C ASP A 217 -10.28 -9.03 24.61
N LYS A 218 -9.83 -10.16 25.17
CA LYS A 218 -10.37 -10.76 26.41
C LYS A 218 -11.91 -10.86 26.44
N GLY A 219 -12.51 -11.21 25.30
CA GLY A 219 -13.96 -11.37 25.15
C GLY A 219 -14.74 -10.06 25.00
N LYS A 220 -14.06 -8.91 24.88
CA LYS A 220 -14.65 -7.61 24.61
C LYS A 220 -14.31 -7.17 23.19
N ALA A 221 -15.31 -6.70 22.46
CA ALA A 221 -15.09 -6.07 21.16
C ALA A 221 -14.46 -4.69 21.33
N MET A 222 -13.41 -4.45 20.57
CA MET A 222 -12.71 -3.18 20.41
C MET A 222 -12.94 -2.76 18.96
N VAL A 223 -13.63 -1.65 18.73
CA VAL A 223 -14.03 -1.20 17.38
C VAL A 223 -13.85 0.30 17.26
N GLU A 224 -13.36 0.74 16.10
CA GLU A 224 -13.07 2.13 15.75
C GLU A 224 -13.73 2.48 14.40
N GLU A 225 -14.16 3.73 14.28
CA GLU A 225 -14.53 4.38 13.01
C GLU A 225 -13.35 5.21 12.52
N ASP A 226 -12.96 4.95 11.28
CA ASP A 226 -11.75 5.45 10.66
C ASP A 226 -12.05 6.10 9.32
N HIS A 227 -11.27 7.13 8.99
CA HIS A 227 -11.24 7.70 7.66
C HIS A 227 -9.94 7.34 6.95
N ALA A 228 -10.04 6.86 5.71
CA ALA A 228 -8.89 6.51 4.90
C ALA A 228 -8.44 7.64 3.97
N VAL A 229 -7.12 7.85 3.91
CA VAL A 229 -6.43 8.75 2.98
C VAL A 229 -5.32 7.97 2.29
N GLY A 230 -5.43 7.80 0.98
CA GLY A 230 -4.57 6.94 0.17
C GLY A 230 -4.64 5.48 0.61
N HIS A 231 -3.54 4.99 1.18
CA HIS A 231 -3.39 3.62 1.67
C HIS A 231 -3.26 3.56 3.20
N SER A 232 -3.54 4.66 3.88
CA SER A 232 -3.52 4.77 5.34
C SER A 232 -4.91 5.12 5.84
N HIS A 233 -5.17 4.86 7.12
CA HIS A 233 -6.40 5.28 7.78
C HIS A 233 -6.09 5.80 9.18
N SER A 234 -7.03 6.54 9.75
CA SER A 234 -6.90 7.11 11.09
C SER A 234 -8.27 7.28 11.73
N PRO A 235 -8.35 7.17 13.07
CA PRO A 235 -9.61 7.33 13.79
C PRO A 235 -10.26 8.68 13.49
N GLU A 236 -11.58 8.67 13.30
CA GLU A 236 -12.37 9.86 13.03
C GLU A 236 -12.15 10.99 14.05
N GLN A 237 -11.93 10.65 15.33
CA GLN A 237 -11.73 11.61 16.40
C GLN A 237 -10.47 12.46 16.20
N GLN A 238 -9.46 11.94 15.49
CA GLN A 238 -8.26 12.70 15.13
C GLN A 238 -8.52 13.75 14.04
N ASN A 239 -9.59 13.56 13.27
CA ASN A 239 -10.00 14.41 12.15
C ASN A 239 -11.19 15.32 12.52
N GLY A 240 -11.54 15.42 13.80
CA GLY A 240 -12.68 16.22 14.30
C GLY A 240 -14.05 15.56 14.15
N GLY A 241 -14.08 14.31 13.68
CA GLY A 241 -15.26 13.44 13.64
C GLY A 241 -15.60 12.85 15.02
N LYS A 242 -16.63 12.01 15.07
CA LYS A 242 -17.09 11.38 16.31
C LYS A 242 -17.54 9.96 16.02
N GLN A 243 -17.12 9.03 16.87
CA GLN A 243 -17.62 7.66 16.81
C GLN A 243 -19.15 7.64 17.04
N THR A 244 -19.87 7.12 16.05
CA THR A 244 -21.30 6.94 15.99
C THR A 244 -21.74 5.48 16.21
N LEU A 245 -20.78 4.53 16.25
CA LEU A 245 -21.08 3.11 16.50
C LEU A 245 -21.78 2.87 17.83
N THR A 246 -22.85 2.08 17.79
CA THR A 246 -23.60 1.61 18.96
C THR A 246 -23.81 0.09 18.87
N ASN A 247 -24.30 -0.53 19.96
CA ASN A 247 -24.57 -1.98 20.03
C ASN A 247 -23.37 -2.86 19.59
N VAL A 248 -22.16 -2.40 19.88
CA VAL A 248 -20.93 -3.09 19.50
C VAL A 248 -20.79 -4.39 20.29
N THR A 249 -20.71 -5.51 19.59
CA THR A 249 -20.39 -6.81 20.15
C THR A 249 -19.40 -7.54 19.27
N GLY A 250 -18.71 -8.53 19.84
CA GLY A 250 -17.76 -9.31 19.09
C GLY A 250 -17.34 -10.56 19.83
N LYS A 251 -17.01 -11.59 19.06
CA LYS A 251 -16.55 -12.87 19.59
C LYS A 251 -15.54 -13.51 18.66
N VAL A 252 -14.65 -14.30 19.25
CA VAL A 252 -13.80 -15.26 18.54
C VAL A 252 -14.28 -16.64 18.93
N GLU A 253 -14.73 -17.41 17.94
CA GLU A 253 -15.24 -18.76 18.15
C GLU A 253 -14.75 -19.64 17.00
N ASN A 254 -14.18 -20.81 17.31
CA ASN A 254 -13.61 -21.73 16.32
C ASN A 254 -12.64 -21.05 15.33
N GLY A 255 -11.80 -20.14 15.82
CA GLY A 255 -10.83 -19.41 14.99
C GLY A 255 -11.45 -18.39 14.03
N THR A 256 -12.72 -18.02 14.23
CA THR A 256 -13.43 -17.01 13.44
C THR A 256 -13.77 -15.81 14.33
N THR A 257 -13.35 -14.63 13.91
CA THR A 257 -13.74 -13.36 14.50
C THR A 257 -15.04 -12.91 13.87
N THR A 258 -16.00 -12.53 14.70
CA THR A 258 -17.27 -11.93 14.28
C THR A 258 -17.50 -10.65 15.07
N LEU A 259 -17.77 -9.55 14.38
CA LEU A 259 -18.17 -8.27 14.96
C LEU A 259 -19.58 -7.92 14.54
N THR A 260 -20.32 -7.25 15.42
CA THR A 260 -21.60 -6.64 15.12
C THR A 260 -21.65 -5.22 15.68
N TRP A 261 -22.30 -4.32 14.97
CA TRP A 261 -22.52 -2.95 15.41
C TRP A 261 -23.75 -2.37 14.72
N THR A 262 -24.21 -1.23 15.23
CA THR A 262 -25.24 -0.39 14.62
C THR A 262 -24.65 1.00 14.37
N MET A 263 -24.87 1.55 13.18
CA MET A 263 -24.44 2.91 12.82
C MET A 263 -25.57 3.65 12.07
N PRO A 264 -25.59 4.99 12.06
CA PRO A 264 -26.53 5.75 11.25
C PRO A 264 -26.21 5.62 9.75
N LEU A 265 -27.24 5.65 8.91
CA LEU A 265 -27.07 5.71 7.44
C LEU A 265 -26.38 7.01 6.98
N ASN A 266 -26.44 8.04 7.81
CA ASN A 266 -25.78 9.33 7.62
C ASN A 266 -25.22 9.78 8.97
N THR A 267 -23.90 9.74 9.11
CA THR A 267 -23.17 10.14 10.32
C THR A 267 -23.19 11.66 10.52
N GLY A 268 -23.44 12.42 9.45
CA GLY A 268 -23.31 13.88 9.42
C GLY A 268 -21.87 14.38 9.29
N ASN A 269 -20.90 13.47 9.20
CA ASN A 269 -19.51 13.79 8.93
C ASN A 269 -19.31 13.99 7.41
N PRO A 270 -18.75 15.12 6.95
CA PRO A 270 -18.52 15.38 5.53
C PRO A 270 -17.56 14.40 4.83
N HIS A 271 -16.77 13.65 5.59
CA HIS A 271 -15.80 12.68 5.09
C HIS A 271 -16.38 11.28 4.86
N ASP A 272 -17.58 11.03 5.38
CA ASP A 272 -18.21 9.72 5.32
C ASP A 272 -19.19 9.63 4.14
N ILE A 273 -19.44 8.42 3.68
CA ILE A 273 -20.42 8.19 2.64
C ILE A 273 -21.82 8.02 3.25
N VAL A 274 -22.80 8.71 2.69
CA VAL A 274 -24.21 8.48 3.04
C VAL A 274 -24.65 7.14 2.45
N LEU A 275 -25.00 6.20 3.31
CA LEU A 275 -25.47 4.87 2.93
C LEU A 275 -26.97 4.94 2.56
N THR A 276 -27.26 5.03 1.27
CA THR A 276 -28.65 5.08 0.78
C THR A 276 -29.11 3.70 0.29
N PRO A 277 -30.20 3.14 0.83
CA PRO A 277 -30.74 1.87 0.36
C PRO A 277 -31.06 1.91 -1.15
N GLY A 278 -30.54 0.94 -1.90
CA GLY A 278 -30.67 0.82 -3.34
C GLY A 278 -29.49 1.38 -4.14
N ASP A 279 -28.60 2.17 -3.51
CA ASP A 279 -27.44 2.73 -4.21
C ASP A 279 -26.36 1.68 -4.45
N LYS A 280 -25.62 1.88 -5.54
CA LYS A 280 -24.40 1.11 -5.81
C LYS A 280 -23.22 1.75 -5.09
N ILE A 281 -22.62 1.00 -4.18
CA ILE A 281 -21.45 1.44 -3.41
C ILE A 281 -20.31 0.43 -3.56
N GLY A 282 -19.09 0.93 -3.43
CA GLY A 282 -17.90 0.12 -3.24
C GLY A 282 -17.81 -0.34 -1.79
N LEU A 283 -17.61 -1.63 -1.61
CA LEU A 283 -17.34 -2.26 -0.33
C LEU A 283 -15.91 -2.83 -0.37
N ILE A 284 -15.12 -2.51 0.64
CA ILE A 284 -13.83 -3.17 0.89
C ILE A 284 -13.92 -3.95 2.19
N LEU A 285 -13.32 -5.13 2.23
CA LEU A 285 -13.26 -6.00 3.39
C LEU A 285 -11.81 -6.37 3.63
N ALA A 286 -11.38 -6.37 4.89
CA ALA A 286 -10.01 -6.71 5.26
C ALA A 286 -9.95 -7.46 6.59
N HIS A 287 -8.86 -8.19 6.81
CA HIS A 287 -8.59 -8.88 8.07
C HIS A 287 -7.12 -8.78 8.45
N GLY A 288 -6.84 -8.84 9.74
CA GLY A 288 -5.49 -9.01 10.28
C GLY A 288 -5.06 -10.46 10.29
N ASP A 289 -3.75 -10.66 10.45
CA ASP A 289 -3.19 -11.97 10.78
C ASP A 289 -3.76 -12.49 12.11
N PRO A 290 -3.75 -13.81 12.35
CA PRO A 290 -4.11 -14.36 13.65
C PRO A 290 -3.39 -13.64 14.79
N ASP A 291 -4.14 -13.35 15.85
CA ASP A 291 -3.69 -12.68 17.08
C ASP A 291 -3.27 -11.21 16.93
N ALA A 292 -3.45 -10.60 15.74
CA ALA A 292 -3.32 -9.16 15.56
C ALA A 292 -4.49 -8.43 16.23
N GLN A 293 -4.31 -8.06 17.50
CA GLN A 293 -5.29 -7.36 18.34
C GLN A 293 -4.99 -5.85 18.41
N ASP A 294 -4.96 -5.22 17.25
CA ASP A 294 -4.70 -3.79 17.09
C ASP A 294 -5.45 -3.26 15.85
N PHE A 295 -5.42 -1.93 15.65
CA PHE A 295 -6.13 -1.27 14.55
C PHE A 295 -5.24 -0.94 13.35
N THR A 296 -3.93 -1.21 13.39
CA THR A 296 -2.96 -0.60 12.46
C THR A 296 -2.10 -1.59 11.69
N SER A 297 -2.02 -2.84 12.16
CA SER A 297 -1.30 -3.92 11.52
C SER A 297 -1.85 -4.14 10.12
N TYR A 298 -0.96 -4.19 9.14
CA TYR A 298 -1.34 -4.34 7.74
C TYR A 298 -2.03 -5.69 7.48
N HIS A 299 -3.15 -5.69 6.74
CA HIS A 299 -3.90 -6.91 6.36
C HIS A 299 -3.13 -7.84 5.39
N GLY A 300 -1.91 -7.51 5.00
CA GLY A 300 -1.17 -8.26 4.00
C GLY A 300 -1.76 -8.11 2.58
N PRO A 301 -1.09 -8.65 1.55
CA PRO A 301 -1.55 -8.54 0.16
C PRO A 301 -2.85 -9.32 -0.11
N ASP A 302 -3.04 -10.46 0.57
CA ASP A 302 -4.15 -11.39 0.34
C ASP A 302 -5.27 -11.28 1.39
N GLY A 303 -5.08 -10.47 2.44
CA GLY A 303 -6.06 -10.34 3.53
C GLY A 303 -7.13 -9.29 3.29
N ARG A 304 -7.44 -9.01 2.02
CA ARG A 304 -8.43 -8.00 1.62
C ARG A 304 -9.17 -8.40 0.36
N THR A 305 -10.37 -7.86 0.18
CA THR A 305 -11.14 -7.99 -1.06
C THR A 305 -12.03 -6.76 -1.26
N GLY A 306 -12.40 -6.46 -2.50
CA GLY A 306 -13.17 -5.29 -2.87
C GLY A 306 -14.23 -5.61 -3.93
N LEU A 307 -15.44 -5.11 -3.74
CA LEU A 307 -16.56 -5.39 -4.65
C LEU A 307 -17.61 -4.29 -4.65
N MET A 308 -18.32 -4.16 -5.76
CA MET A 308 -19.51 -3.31 -5.83
C MET A 308 -20.73 -4.07 -5.29
N ILE A 309 -21.50 -3.43 -4.41
CA ILE A 309 -22.77 -3.96 -3.90
C ILE A 309 -23.91 -3.01 -4.17
N THR A 310 -25.15 -3.52 -4.12
CA THR A 310 -26.36 -2.69 -4.01
C THR A 310 -26.79 -2.71 -2.55
N PHE A 311 -26.63 -1.58 -1.87
CA PHE A 311 -26.91 -1.46 -0.44
C PHE A 311 -28.40 -1.63 -0.12
#